data_AF-A0A9E5WI95-F1
#
_entry.id   AF-A0A9E5WI95-F1
#
_cell.length_a   1.000
_cell.length_b   1.000
_cell.length_c   1.000
_cell.angle_alpha   90.00
_cell.angle_beta   90.00
_cell.angle_gamma   90.00
#
_symmetry.space_group_name_H-M   'P 1'
#
loop_
_entity.id
_entity.type
_entity.pdbx_description
1 polymer ?
#
loop_
_entity_poly.entity_id
_entity_poly.type
_entity_poly.pdbx_seq_one_letter_code
_entity_poly.pdbx_strand_id
1 'polypeptide(L)'
;GGAGVENAVERMDEAFRLITGFRGSDYDMAGYAKSADLPTLMMQVRTDPTTTEQDTLDIFNAFSNDDKTMRWIDDTSDRYEAYRFFTHNPEELVAWFEDRL
;
A
#
# COMPACT_ATOMS: atom_id res chain seq x y z
N GLY A 1 30.24 8.44 -21.71
CA GLY A 1 30.05 7.08 -21.16
C GLY A 1 30.49 7.05 -19.71
N GLY A 2 29.75 6.38 -18.84
CA GLY A 2 30.22 5.86 -17.54
C GLY A 2 30.14 6.77 -16.31
N ALA A 3 30.55 8.04 -16.37
CA ALA A 3 30.89 8.81 -15.16
C ALA A 3 29.71 9.35 -14.30
N GLY A 4 28.46 9.06 -14.64
CA GLY A 4 27.27 9.65 -13.97
C GLY A 4 26.47 8.68 -13.08
N VAL A 5 26.83 7.40 -13.04
CA VAL A 5 26.01 6.31 -12.47
C VAL A 5 26.68 5.66 -11.26
N GLU A 6 27.97 5.89 -11.02
CA GLU A 6 28.66 5.42 -9.83
C GLU A 6 27.98 5.97 -8.58
N ASN A 7 27.61 5.06 -7.68
CA ASN A 7 26.91 5.33 -6.42
C ASN A 7 25.59 6.11 -6.59
N ALA A 8 24.95 6.06 -7.77
CA ALA A 8 23.71 6.79 -8.04
C ALA A 8 22.59 6.42 -7.06
N VAL A 9 22.48 5.13 -6.70
CA VAL A 9 21.49 4.64 -5.72
C VAL A 9 21.76 5.22 -4.33
N GLU A 10 23.00 5.18 -3.86
CA GLU A 10 23.38 5.73 -2.54
C GLU A 10 23.19 7.24 -2.47
N ARG A 11 23.51 7.95 -3.56
CA ARG A 11 23.29 9.40 -3.65
C ARG A 11 21.82 9.76 -3.68
N MET A 12 21.00 8.95 -4.36
CA MET A 12 19.55 9.10 -4.37
C MET A 12 18.96 8.82 -2.98
N ASP A 13 19.39 7.75 -2.30
CA ASP A 13 18.95 7.40 -0.95
C ASP A 13 19.32 8.49 0.06
N GLU A 14 20.54 9.04 -0.03
CA GLU A 14 20.96 10.15 0.85
C GLU A 14 20.18 11.44 0.57
N ALA A 15 19.96 11.79 -0.70
CA ALA A 15 19.12 12.95 -1.04
C ALA A 15 17.68 12.77 -0.54
N PHE A 16 17.13 11.56 -0.69
CA PHE A 16 15.80 11.20 -0.21
C PHE A 16 15.70 11.29 1.32
N ARG A 17 16.72 10.82 2.04
CA ARG A 17 16.84 10.95 3.50
C ARG A 17 16.94 12.39 3.96
N LEU A 18 17.69 13.23 3.25
CA LEU A 18 17.82 14.65 3.59
C LEU A 18 16.51 15.43 3.40
N ILE A 19 15.67 15.03 2.43
CA ILE A 19 14.39 15.69 2.14
C ILE A 19 13.27 15.17 3.04
N THR A 20 13.20 13.85 3.24
CA THR A 20 12.05 13.20 3.89
C THR A 20 12.32 12.79 5.34
N GLY A 21 13.59 12.70 5.74
CA GLY A 21 14.02 12.10 7.01
C GLY A 21 14.20 10.58 6.97
N PHE A 22 13.76 9.92 5.89
CA PHE A 22 13.72 8.46 5.78
C PHE A 22 14.63 7.95 4.65
N ARG A 23 15.20 6.77 4.83
CA ARG A 23 15.84 6.00 3.76
C ARG A 23 14.81 5.24 2.95
N GLY A 24 15.15 4.85 1.74
CA GLY A 24 14.30 3.96 0.93
C GLY A 24 13.99 2.64 1.65
N SER A 25 14.96 2.12 2.41
CA SER A 25 14.77 0.92 3.24
C SER A 25 13.74 1.08 4.35
N ASP A 26 13.41 2.31 4.75
CA ASP A 26 12.44 2.56 5.81
C ASP A 26 10.98 2.40 5.30
N TYR A 27 10.78 2.31 3.98
CA TYR A 27 9.48 2.09 3.32
C TYR A 27 9.18 0.61 3.05
N ASP A 28 9.61 -0.29 3.94
CA ASP A 28 9.27 -1.71 3.89
C ASP A 28 7.85 -1.97 4.43
N MET A 29 6.84 -1.58 3.65
CA MET A 29 5.43 -1.72 4.02
C MET A 29 5.02 -3.17 4.28
N ALA A 30 5.55 -4.13 3.52
CA ALA A 30 5.31 -5.55 3.75
C ALA A 30 5.96 -6.02 5.07
N GLY A 31 7.15 -5.51 5.41
CA GLY A 31 7.77 -5.71 6.72
C GLY A 31 6.88 -5.26 7.87
N TYR A 32 6.31 -4.06 7.78
CA TYR A 32 5.39 -3.53 8.81
C TYR A 32 4.06 -4.28 8.87
N ALA A 33 3.53 -4.72 7.74
CA ALA A 33 2.26 -5.47 7.66
C ALA A 33 2.26 -6.73 8.54
N LYS A 34 3.42 -7.37 8.76
CA LYS A 34 3.58 -8.52 9.65
C LYS A 34 3.20 -8.25 11.11
N SER A 35 3.09 -6.99 11.51
CA SER A 35 2.68 -6.59 12.85
C SER A 35 1.17 -6.36 13.00
N ALA A 36 0.41 -6.37 11.90
CA ALA A 36 -1.04 -6.20 11.93
C ALA A 36 -1.73 -7.54 12.22
N ASP A 37 -2.16 -7.75 13.47
CA ASP A 37 -2.84 -8.98 13.93
C ASP A 37 -4.36 -8.85 14.04
N LEU A 38 -4.91 -7.65 13.81
CA LEU A 38 -6.34 -7.39 13.85
C LEU A 38 -7.00 -7.65 12.50
N PRO A 39 -8.30 -7.96 12.47
CA PRO A 39 -9.06 -8.07 11.24
C PRO A 39 -8.86 -6.85 10.33
N THR A 40 -8.53 -7.08 9.06
CA THR A 40 -8.06 -6.03 8.16
C THR A 40 -8.82 -6.02 6.84
N LEU A 41 -9.45 -4.91 6.51
CA LEU A 41 -9.96 -4.61 5.16
C LEU A 41 -8.94 -3.74 4.43
N MET A 42 -8.30 -4.27 3.40
CA MET A 42 -7.37 -3.53 2.55
C MET A 42 -8.04 -3.21 1.21
N MET A 43 -7.97 -1.95 0.78
CA MET A 43 -8.55 -1.49 -0.47
C MET A 43 -7.49 -0.87 -1.37
N GLN A 44 -7.54 -1.16 -2.66
CA GLN A 44 -6.61 -0.60 -3.63
C GLN A 44 -7.24 -0.50 -5.03
N VAL A 45 -6.90 0.57 -5.76
CA VAL A 45 -7.16 0.65 -7.21
C VAL A 45 -6.17 -0.25 -7.94
N ARG A 46 -6.66 -1.26 -8.65
CA ARG A 46 -5.80 -2.29 -9.28
C ARG A 46 -4.86 -1.70 -10.33
N THR A 47 -5.29 -0.64 -11.01
CA THR A 47 -4.52 0.03 -12.07
C THR A 47 -3.90 1.36 -11.63
N ASP A 48 -3.58 1.53 -10.34
CA ASP A 48 -2.91 2.73 -9.80
C ASP A 48 -1.60 3.04 -10.57
N PRO A 49 -1.38 4.29 -11.00
CA PRO A 49 -0.21 4.65 -11.80
C PRO A 49 1.12 4.66 -11.03
N THR A 50 1.09 4.55 -9.70
CA THR A 50 2.26 4.68 -8.83
C THR A 50 2.48 3.47 -7.91
N THR A 51 1.65 2.43 -8.04
CA THR A 51 1.76 1.19 -7.28
C THR A 51 1.32 0.03 -8.15
N THR A 52 2.02 -1.11 -8.09
CA THR A 52 1.64 -2.29 -8.84
C THR A 52 0.69 -3.18 -8.04
N GLU A 53 -0.05 -4.04 -8.74
CA GLU A 53 -0.84 -5.09 -8.09
C GLU A 53 0.03 -5.96 -7.17
N GLN A 54 1.27 -6.28 -7.60
CA GLN A 54 2.19 -7.10 -6.83
C GLN A 54 2.60 -6.42 -5.52
N ASP A 55 2.96 -5.13 -5.54
CA ASP A 55 3.33 -4.38 -4.32
C ASP A 55 2.21 -4.48 -3.27
N THR A 56 0.97 -4.41 -3.73
CA THR A 56 -0.22 -4.47 -2.88
C THR A 56 -0.44 -5.87 -2.33
N LEU A 57 -0.31 -6.90 -3.18
CA LEU A 57 -0.43 -8.30 -2.77
C LEU A 57 0.68 -8.70 -1.80
N ASP A 58 1.90 -8.18 -1.96
CA ASP A 58 3.02 -8.44 -1.04
C ASP A 58 2.70 -7.93 0.37
N ILE A 59 2.10 -6.73 0.49
CA ILE A 59 1.62 -6.18 1.77
C ILE A 59 0.45 -7.04 2.32
N PHE A 60 -0.56 -7.31 1.50
CA PHE A 60 -1.75 -8.07 1.91
C PHE A 60 -1.40 -9.47 2.43
N ASN A 61 -0.51 -10.16 1.72
CA ASN A 61 -0.07 -11.49 2.11
C ASN A 61 0.83 -11.47 3.36
N ALA A 62 1.54 -10.37 3.61
CA ALA A 62 2.41 -10.23 4.77
C ALA A 62 1.67 -10.00 6.10
N PHE A 63 0.39 -9.61 6.08
CA PHE A 63 -0.42 -9.53 7.30
C PHE A 63 -0.40 -10.85 8.08
N SER A 64 -0.16 -10.78 9.39
CA SER A 64 -0.04 -11.95 10.27
C SER A 64 -1.36 -12.59 10.65
N ASN A 65 -2.48 -11.94 10.33
CA ASN A 65 -3.82 -12.46 10.54
C ASN A 65 -4.42 -13.07 9.26
N ASP A 66 -5.27 -14.07 9.44
CA ASP A 66 -6.03 -14.69 8.35
C ASP A 66 -7.38 -14.00 8.11
N ASP A 67 -7.86 -13.21 9.07
CA ASP A 67 -9.11 -12.43 8.94
C ASP A 67 -8.88 -11.12 8.17
N LYS A 68 -8.50 -11.28 6.92
CA LYS A 68 -8.19 -10.18 6.01
C LYS A 68 -9.00 -10.24 4.74
N THR A 69 -9.46 -9.08 4.27
CA THR A 69 -10.27 -8.94 3.06
C THR A 69 -9.58 -7.97 2.10
N MET A 70 -9.41 -8.39 0.85
CA MET A 70 -8.87 -7.54 -0.21
C MET A 70 -10.00 -7.00 -1.08
N ARG A 71 -10.10 -5.68 -1.19
CA ARG A 71 -11.08 -4.99 -2.04
C ARG A 71 -10.39 -4.25 -3.17
N TRP A 72 -10.53 -4.77 -4.38
CA TRP A 72 -10.04 -4.13 -5.59
C TRP A 72 -11.05 -3.14 -6.15
N ILE A 73 -10.56 -2.00 -6.64
CA ILE A 73 -11.30 -1.07 -7.50
C ILE A 73 -10.71 -1.18 -8.90
N ASP A 74 -11.52 -1.64 -9.85
CA ASP A 74 -11.09 -2.04 -11.18
C ASP A 74 -11.57 -1.11 -12.30
N ASP A 75 -12.52 -0.23 -12.01
CA ASP A 75 -13.20 0.65 -12.99
C ASP A 75 -12.49 1.99 -13.20
N THR A 76 -11.40 2.25 -12.48
CA THR A 76 -10.61 3.47 -12.59
C THR A 76 -9.12 3.20 -12.37
N SER A 77 -8.29 4.15 -12.77
CA SER A 77 -6.88 4.26 -12.38
C SER A 77 -6.62 5.42 -11.41
N ASP A 78 -7.66 6.23 -11.12
CA ASP A 78 -7.55 7.33 -10.17
C ASP A 78 -7.59 6.80 -8.73
N ARG A 79 -6.42 6.86 -8.08
CA ARG A 79 -6.26 6.47 -6.67
C ARG A 79 -7.17 7.20 -5.69
N TYR A 80 -7.62 8.41 -6.02
CA TYR A 80 -8.50 9.17 -5.13
C TYR A 80 -9.90 8.55 -5.05
N GLU A 81 -10.27 7.68 -5.99
CA GLU A 81 -11.52 6.92 -5.92
C GLU A 81 -11.52 5.90 -4.79
N ALA A 82 -10.38 5.26 -4.48
CA ALA A 82 -10.26 4.41 -3.28
C ALA A 82 -10.57 5.20 -2.00
N TYR A 83 -10.10 6.45 -1.89
CA TYR A 83 -10.38 7.27 -0.70
C TYR A 83 -11.83 7.72 -0.60
N ARG A 84 -12.56 7.73 -1.71
CA ARG A 84 -13.98 8.13 -1.75
C ARG A 84 -14.94 6.94 -1.78
N PHE A 85 -14.45 5.73 -1.95
CA PHE A 85 -15.27 4.56 -2.22
C PHE A 85 -16.39 4.36 -1.18
N PHE A 86 -16.03 4.35 0.11
CA PHE A 86 -17.00 4.17 1.20
C PHE A 86 -17.87 5.39 1.49
N THR A 87 -17.54 6.56 0.95
CA THR A 87 -18.47 7.70 0.98
C THR A 87 -19.67 7.43 0.08
N HIS A 88 -19.47 6.70 -1.02
CA HIS A 88 -20.53 6.34 -1.97
C HIS A 88 -21.16 4.98 -1.71
N ASN A 89 -20.43 4.06 -1.07
CA ASN A 89 -20.85 2.68 -0.77
C ASN A 89 -20.66 2.36 0.73
N PRO A 90 -21.28 3.14 1.64
CA PRO A 90 -21.06 2.97 3.09
C PRO A 90 -21.51 1.60 3.61
N GLU A 91 -22.52 0.99 2.98
CA GLU A 91 -23.08 -0.30 3.35
C GLU A 91 -22.05 -1.44 3.28
N GLU A 92 -21.09 -1.37 2.34
CA GLU A 92 -20.04 -2.39 2.23
C GLU A 92 -19.13 -2.38 3.45
N LEU A 93 -18.76 -1.19 3.94
CA LEU A 93 -17.94 -1.05 5.15
C LEU A 93 -18.73 -1.42 6.40
N VAL A 94 -20.00 -1.02 6.49
CA VAL A 94 -20.87 -1.37 7.63
C VAL A 94 -21.03 -2.89 7.73
N ALA A 95 -21.36 -3.56 6.62
CA ALA A 95 -21.48 -5.02 6.59
C ALA A 95 -20.18 -5.71 7.00
N TRP A 96 -19.02 -5.20 6.55
CA TRP A 96 -17.72 -5.76 6.94
C TRP A 96 -17.48 -5.70 8.46
N PHE A 97 -17.93 -4.62 9.11
CA PHE A 97 -17.88 -4.49 10.57
C PHE A 97 -18.92 -5.39 11.26
N GLU A 98 -20.16 -5.45 10.77
CA GLU A 98 -21.22 -6.30 11.34
C GLU A 98 -20.83 -7.78 11.36
N ASP A 99 -20.12 -8.27 10.35
CA ASP A 99 -19.61 -9.65 10.29
C ASP A 99 -18.52 -9.96 11.34
N ARG A 100 -18.01 -8.94 12.05
CA ARG A 100 -16.87 -9.02 12.98
C ARG A 100 -17.15 -8.45 14.38
N LEU A 101 -18.37 -7.99 14.64
CA LEU A 101 -18.86 -7.52 15.94
C LEU A 101 -19.61 -8.63 16.69
#